data_AF-A0A8H6V875-F1
#
_entry.id   AF-A0A8H6V875-F1
#
_cell.length_a   1.000
_cell.length_b   1.000
_cell.length_c   1.000
_cell.angle_alpha   90.00
_cell.angle_beta   90.00
_cell.angle_gamma   90.00
#
_symmetry.space_group_name_H-M   'P 1'
#
loop_
_entity.id
_entity.type
_entity.pdbx_description
1 polymer ?
#
loop_
_entity_poly.entity_id
_entity_poly.type
_entity_poly.pdbx_seq_one_letter_code
_entity_poly.pdbx_strand_id
1 'polypeptide(L)'
;MQFLGAFSLLSFLAGPAVATYKDDCPDCTEIYNGGCNKDSGPVKLLIGNGGAGQSGLVKALADSFIQNQTNGCSENIFQIGWVKGDTTVTIKNLKAGHVHVGITYHKVAEQIAIDAGFAKGCMYEDDSKHPCFIDCKNATEKPCYTFRDHFYLVGPRGNPAHVEKDDNIMNAFRKIYETGERGEARFLTRFDKSATNIKDSEMWIGIGQVPWAHDYSEWYHQYIDYPVQALTEAITQGEYTITDRGTYLTLMREDHEELLNRGDIITSSNIQASHRSYVDAFVQWVHGPDGQGVIRNYHKPPKNYCLYKGFPTDGDSLEPDNCTWDLDASKACAAHDDGDVGVDL
;
A
#
# COMPACT_ATOMS: atom_id res chain seq x y z
N MET A 1 -21.83 -40.52 -68.61
CA MET A 1 -22.46 -40.98 -67.36
C MET A 1 -21.64 -40.42 -66.21
N GLN A 2 -22.19 -39.43 -65.51
CA GLN A 2 -21.62 -38.82 -64.32
C GLN A 2 -21.62 -39.84 -63.17
N PHE A 3 -20.54 -39.88 -62.40
CA PHE A 3 -20.60 -40.30 -61.00
C PHE A 3 -20.07 -39.15 -60.14
N LEU A 4 -20.98 -38.54 -59.40
CA LEU A 4 -20.69 -37.68 -58.25
C LEU A 4 -20.21 -38.55 -57.08
N GLY A 5 -19.26 -38.04 -56.31
CA GLY A 5 -18.90 -38.55 -54.99
C GLY A 5 -18.19 -37.45 -54.21
N ALA A 6 -18.93 -36.79 -53.32
CA ALA A 6 -18.55 -35.55 -52.65
C ALA A 6 -17.48 -35.74 -51.56
N PHE A 7 -16.43 -34.90 -51.58
CA PHE A 7 -15.60 -34.63 -50.41
C PHE A 7 -16.14 -33.37 -49.73
N SER A 8 -16.80 -33.56 -48.58
CA SER A 8 -17.20 -32.46 -47.69
C SER A 8 -15.97 -32.02 -46.89
N LEU A 9 -15.40 -30.87 -47.25
CA LEU A 9 -14.49 -30.13 -46.36
C LEU A 9 -15.35 -29.49 -45.26
N LEU A 10 -15.41 -30.14 -44.09
CA LEU A 10 -15.81 -29.45 -42.86
C LEU A 10 -14.74 -28.39 -42.58
N SER A 11 -15.06 -27.15 -42.95
CA SER A 11 -14.34 -25.98 -42.47
C SER A 11 -14.78 -25.75 -41.04
N PHE A 12 -13.97 -26.19 -40.07
CA PHE A 12 -14.12 -25.71 -38.69
C PHE A 12 -13.78 -24.22 -38.70
N LEU A 13 -14.83 -23.38 -38.73
CA LEU A 13 -14.70 -21.99 -38.30
C LEU A 13 -14.33 -22.04 -36.81
N ALA A 14 -13.04 -21.82 -36.52
CA ALA A 14 -12.63 -21.44 -35.19
C ALA A 14 -13.40 -20.16 -34.84
N GLY A 15 -14.39 -20.28 -33.94
CA GLY A 15 -14.99 -19.12 -33.31
C GLY A 15 -13.90 -18.28 -32.64
N PRO A 16 -14.11 -16.97 -32.48
CA PRO A 16 -13.12 -16.13 -31.81
C PRO A 16 -12.83 -16.73 -30.45
N ALA A 17 -11.55 -17.02 -30.19
CA ALA A 17 -11.11 -17.45 -28.88
C ALA A 17 -11.55 -16.38 -27.88
N VAL A 18 -12.37 -16.78 -26.92
CA VAL A 18 -12.67 -15.93 -25.76
C VAL A 18 -11.34 -15.79 -25.03
N ALA A 19 -10.72 -14.61 -25.15
CA ALA A 19 -9.49 -14.28 -24.44
C ALA A 19 -9.75 -14.55 -22.96
N THR A 20 -8.93 -15.42 -22.37
CA THR A 20 -9.06 -15.70 -20.96
C THR A 20 -8.49 -14.51 -20.20
N TYR A 21 -9.18 -14.07 -19.15
CA TYR A 21 -8.92 -12.87 -18.33
C TYR A 21 -7.46 -12.53 -17.99
N LYS A 22 -6.55 -13.50 -18.04
CA LYS A 22 -5.13 -13.33 -17.75
C LYS A 22 -4.31 -12.85 -18.97
N ASP A 23 -4.87 -12.89 -20.16
CA ASP A 23 -4.18 -12.56 -21.42
C ASP A 23 -3.94 -11.04 -21.59
N ASP A 24 -4.79 -10.19 -20.99
CA ASP A 24 -4.66 -8.72 -21.06
C ASP A 24 -3.63 -8.15 -20.06
N CYS A 25 -3.29 -8.91 -19.01
CA CYS A 25 -2.28 -8.52 -18.01
C CYS A 25 -1.65 -9.77 -17.37
N PRO A 26 -0.62 -10.37 -18.00
CA PRO A 26 -0.02 -11.61 -17.51
C PRO A 26 0.67 -11.47 -16.15
N ASP A 27 1.15 -10.26 -15.84
CA ASP A 27 1.86 -9.94 -14.58
C ASP A 27 0.92 -9.43 -13.47
N CYS A 28 -0.39 -9.34 -13.74
CA CYS A 28 -1.35 -8.93 -12.72
C CYS A 28 -1.45 -9.99 -11.62
N THR A 29 -1.32 -9.53 -10.39
CA THR A 29 -1.61 -10.32 -9.18
C THR A 29 -3.11 -10.57 -9.05
N GLU A 30 -3.93 -9.55 -9.36
CA GLU A 30 -5.38 -9.65 -9.38
C GLU A 30 -5.95 -8.65 -10.40
N ILE A 31 -7.16 -8.94 -10.90
CA ILE A 31 -7.92 -8.06 -11.80
C ILE A 31 -9.29 -7.78 -11.17
N TYR A 32 -9.63 -6.51 -11.07
CA TYR A 32 -10.85 -6.00 -10.47
C TYR A 32 -11.83 -5.55 -11.53
N ASN A 33 -13.12 -5.81 -11.30
CA ASN A 33 -14.18 -5.51 -12.25
C ASN A 33 -15.37 -4.77 -11.61
N GLY A 34 -15.21 -4.23 -10.41
CA GLY A 34 -16.29 -3.50 -9.72
C GLY A 34 -17.38 -4.39 -9.15
N GLY A 35 -17.28 -5.72 -9.27
CA GLY A 35 -18.43 -6.60 -9.01
C GLY A 35 -19.42 -6.66 -10.18
N CYS A 36 -19.05 -6.13 -11.36
CA CYS A 36 -19.81 -6.30 -12.59
C CYS A 36 -19.73 -7.76 -13.11
N ASN A 37 -20.60 -8.16 -14.03
CA ASN A 37 -20.59 -9.51 -14.63
C ASN A 37 -19.28 -9.78 -15.38
N LYS A 38 -18.66 -10.95 -15.19
CA LYS A 38 -17.27 -11.22 -15.58
C LYS A 38 -16.89 -10.87 -17.03
N ASP A 39 -17.78 -11.01 -18.03
CA ASP A 39 -17.51 -10.67 -19.45
C ASP A 39 -17.45 -9.14 -19.74
N SER A 40 -17.18 -8.34 -18.72
CA SER A 40 -17.41 -6.89 -18.57
C SER A 40 -16.42 -5.94 -19.28
N GLY A 41 -15.69 -6.36 -20.31
CA GLY A 41 -14.82 -5.46 -21.07
C GLY A 41 -13.35 -5.41 -20.62
N PRO A 42 -12.51 -4.61 -21.31
CA PRO A 42 -11.06 -4.77 -21.29
C PRO A 42 -10.40 -4.18 -20.03
N VAL A 43 -9.17 -4.61 -19.75
CA VAL A 43 -8.31 -3.93 -18.77
C VAL A 43 -7.92 -2.55 -19.30
N LYS A 44 -8.32 -1.50 -18.59
CA LYS A 44 -8.05 -0.10 -18.97
C LYS A 44 -7.05 0.61 -18.07
N LEU A 45 -6.84 0.12 -16.87
CA LEU A 45 -5.91 0.70 -15.90
C LEU A 45 -5.09 -0.41 -15.23
N LEU A 46 -3.81 -0.11 -14.95
CA LEU A 46 -2.89 -1.01 -14.29
C LEU A 46 -2.24 -0.25 -13.14
N ILE A 47 -2.38 -0.77 -11.93
CA ILE A 47 -1.88 -0.14 -10.69
C ILE A 47 -0.75 -0.99 -10.14
N GLY A 48 0.44 -0.41 -10.00
CA GLY A 48 1.57 -0.99 -9.28
C GLY A 48 1.54 -0.60 -7.81
N ASN A 49 1.54 -1.57 -6.89
CA ASN A 49 1.60 -1.32 -5.45
C ASN A 49 1.96 -2.58 -4.65
N GLY A 50 2.46 -2.40 -3.43
CA GLY A 50 2.68 -3.48 -2.46
C GLY A 50 1.59 -3.50 -1.38
N GLY A 51 1.81 -2.73 -0.32
CA GLY A 51 1.04 -2.81 0.93
C GLY A 51 -0.46 -2.53 0.80
N ALA A 52 -0.87 -1.47 0.09
CA ALA A 52 -2.29 -1.17 -0.13
C ALA A 52 -3.02 -2.23 -1.00
N GLY A 53 -2.30 -2.93 -1.87
CA GLY A 53 -2.84 -4.05 -2.64
C GLY A 53 -3.02 -5.27 -1.76
N GLN A 54 -2.01 -5.61 -0.94
CA GLN A 54 -2.09 -6.72 0.02
C GLN A 54 -3.11 -6.45 1.15
N SER A 55 -3.33 -5.19 1.51
CA SER A 55 -4.38 -4.85 2.47
C SER A 55 -5.77 -4.95 1.84
N GLY A 56 -5.88 -4.83 0.51
CA GLY A 56 -7.15 -4.81 -0.23
C GLY A 56 -7.70 -3.41 -0.49
N LEU A 57 -6.98 -2.34 -0.11
CA LEU A 57 -7.37 -0.96 -0.45
C LEU A 57 -7.38 -0.75 -1.97
N VAL A 58 -6.41 -1.30 -2.71
CA VAL A 58 -6.38 -1.18 -4.19
C VAL A 58 -7.65 -1.79 -4.79
N LYS A 59 -8.11 -2.94 -4.28
CA LYS A 59 -9.38 -3.55 -4.68
C LYS A 59 -10.56 -2.63 -4.40
N ALA A 60 -10.66 -2.09 -3.18
CA ALA A 60 -11.78 -1.23 -2.79
C ALA A 60 -11.84 0.06 -3.63
N LEU A 61 -10.68 0.69 -3.88
CA LEU A 61 -10.57 1.85 -4.76
C LEU A 61 -10.94 1.50 -6.20
N ALA A 62 -10.40 0.40 -6.72
CA ALA A 62 -10.67 -0.04 -8.09
C ALA A 62 -12.17 -0.34 -8.28
N ASP A 63 -12.77 -1.11 -7.38
CA ASP A 63 -14.17 -1.49 -7.50
C ASP A 63 -15.11 -0.28 -7.40
N SER A 64 -14.85 0.61 -6.45
CA SER A 64 -15.65 1.83 -6.28
C SER A 64 -15.51 2.79 -7.47
N PHE A 65 -14.30 2.95 -8.00
CA PHE A 65 -14.07 3.75 -9.20
C PHE A 65 -14.75 3.15 -10.44
N ILE A 66 -14.67 1.83 -10.64
CA ILE A 66 -15.37 1.16 -11.75
C ILE A 66 -16.87 1.40 -11.63
N GLN A 67 -17.46 1.20 -10.44
CA GLN A 67 -18.89 1.44 -10.21
C GLN A 67 -19.29 2.90 -10.51
N ASN A 68 -18.47 3.86 -10.10
CA ASN A 68 -18.68 5.29 -10.37
C ASN A 68 -18.63 5.62 -11.87
N GLN A 69 -17.65 5.09 -12.59
CA GLN A 69 -17.43 5.39 -14.02
C GLN A 69 -18.37 4.63 -14.96
N THR A 70 -19.00 3.55 -14.50
CA THR A 70 -19.86 2.67 -15.31
C THR A 70 -21.35 2.80 -14.99
N ASN A 71 -21.71 3.81 -14.20
CA ASN A 71 -23.08 4.03 -13.72
C ASN A 71 -23.69 2.74 -13.12
N GLY A 72 -22.99 2.15 -12.15
CA GLY A 72 -23.47 0.94 -11.49
C GLY A 72 -23.37 -0.33 -12.34
N CYS A 73 -22.34 -0.47 -13.19
CA CYS A 73 -22.20 -1.53 -14.20
C CYS A 73 -23.21 -1.49 -15.36
N SER A 74 -23.84 -0.34 -15.63
CA SER A 74 -24.83 -0.21 -16.71
C SER A 74 -24.20 0.05 -18.08
N GLU A 75 -23.03 0.68 -18.13
CA GLU A 75 -22.39 1.09 -19.38
C GLU A 75 -20.87 1.17 -19.31
N ASN A 76 -20.20 1.08 -20.47
CA ASN A 76 -18.76 1.28 -20.64
C ASN A 76 -17.86 0.53 -19.65
N ILE A 77 -18.25 -0.71 -19.33
CA ILE A 77 -17.58 -1.49 -18.29
C ILE A 77 -16.13 -1.79 -18.69
N PHE A 78 -15.23 -1.71 -17.71
CA PHE A 78 -13.79 -1.95 -17.84
C PHE A 78 -13.24 -2.60 -16.58
N GLN A 79 -12.00 -3.04 -16.67
CA GLN A 79 -11.30 -3.69 -15.57
C GLN A 79 -10.03 -2.93 -15.18
N ILE A 80 -9.60 -3.15 -13.93
CA ILE A 80 -8.37 -2.59 -13.36
C ILE A 80 -7.50 -3.75 -12.89
N GLY A 81 -6.29 -3.85 -13.42
CA GLY A 81 -5.29 -4.81 -12.96
C GLY A 81 -4.43 -4.25 -11.84
N TRP A 82 -4.10 -5.07 -10.84
CA TRP A 82 -3.09 -4.78 -9.83
C TRP A 82 -1.85 -5.64 -10.05
N VAL A 83 -0.69 -5.00 -10.10
CA VAL A 83 0.63 -5.62 -10.19
C VAL A 83 1.36 -5.41 -8.86
N LYS A 84 1.64 -6.50 -8.15
CA LYS A 84 2.32 -6.44 -6.86
C LYS A 84 3.79 -6.01 -7.02
N GLY A 85 4.22 -5.02 -6.25
CA GLY A 85 5.61 -4.59 -6.18
C GLY A 85 5.86 -3.52 -5.12
N ASP A 86 7.06 -3.49 -4.55
CA ASP A 86 7.49 -2.38 -3.67
C ASP A 86 7.65 -1.07 -4.46
N THR A 87 8.04 0.02 -3.80
CA THR A 87 8.26 1.32 -4.44
C THR A 87 9.25 1.23 -5.61
N THR A 88 10.36 0.50 -5.46
CA THR A 88 11.40 0.38 -6.50
C THR A 88 10.89 -0.39 -7.70
N VAL A 89 10.23 -1.53 -7.47
CA VAL A 89 9.64 -2.36 -8.53
C VAL A 89 8.54 -1.59 -9.25
N THR A 90 7.68 -0.89 -8.51
CA THR A 90 6.60 -0.06 -9.07
C THR A 90 7.14 1.04 -9.96
N ILE A 91 8.17 1.78 -9.52
CA ILE A 91 8.81 2.84 -10.34
C ILE A 91 9.45 2.25 -11.62
N LYS A 92 10.09 1.07 -11.53
CA LYS A 92 10.62 0.37 -12.71
C LYS A 92 9.51 -0.01 -13.69
N ASN A 93 8.38 -0.53 -13.17
CA ASN A 93 7.23 -0.89 -13.99
C ASN A 93 6.59 0.34 -14.64
N LEU A 94 6.53 1.50 -13.97
CA LEU A 94 6.08 2.76 -14.56
C LEU A 94 6.98 3.17 -15.73
N LYS A 95 8.30 3.10 -15.55
CA LYS A 95 9.29 3.42 -16.59
C LYS A 95 9.18 2.48 -17.80
N ALA A 96 8.94 1.20 -17.55
CA ALA A 96 8.77 0.19 -18.58
C ALA A 96 7.39 0.23 -19.27
N GLY A 97 6.43 0.97 -18.71
CA GLY A 97 5.04 0.98 -19.19
C GLY A 97 4.24 -0.28 -18.82
N HIS A 98 4.72 -1.09 -17.87
CA HIS A 98 4.02 -2.27 -17.36
C HIS A 98 2.87 -1.92 -16.41
N VAL A 99 2.91 -0.73 -15.80
CA VAL A 99 1.79 -0.18 -15.03
C VAL A 99 1.57 1.28 -15.42
N HIS A 100 0.34 1.75 -15.24
CA HIS A 100 -0.05 3.12 -15.58
C HIS A 100 0.02 4.05 -14.37
N VAL A 101 -0.35 3.53 -13.19
CA VAL A 101 -0.39 4.24 -11.91
C VAL A 101 0.49 3.47 -10.92
N GLY A 102 1.32 4.16 -10.17
CA GLY A 102 2.05 3.61 -9.03
C GLY A 102 1.55 4.25 -7.75
N ILE A 103 1.17 3.42 -6.76
CA ILE A 103 0.98 3.86 -5.38
C ILE A 103 2.26 3.48 -4.62
N THR A 104 3.03 4.48 -4.22
CA THR A 104 4.37 4.34 -3.63
C THR A 104 4.48 5.08 -2.30
N TYR A 105 5.60 4.88 -1.60
CA TYR A 105 5.77 5.32 -0.21
C TYR A 105 7.10 6.04 0.05
N HIS A 106 7.71 6.63 -0.99
CA HIS A 106 9.03 7.26 -0.86
C HIS A 106 9.17 8.50 -1.74
N LYS A 107 8.72 9.63 -1.20
CA LYS A 107 8.69 10.95 -1.83
C LYS A 107 9.94 11.31 -2.66
N VAL A 108 11.14 11.04 -2.13
CA VAL A 108 12.39 11.36 -2.85
C VAL A 108 12.57 10.50 -4.12
N ALA A 109 12.24 9.21 -4.05
CA ALA A 109 12.37 8.30 -5.19
C ALA A 109 11.35 8.64 -6.28
N GLU A 110 10.14 9.04 -5.84
CA GLU A 110 9.07 9.50 -6.72
C GLU A 110 9.44 10.82 -7.40
N GLN A 111 9.99 11.78 -6.66
CA GLN A 111 10.44 13.05 -7.24
C GLN A 111 11.57 12.83 -8.25
N ILE A 112 12.53 11.93 -7.96
CA ILE A 112 13.57 11.54 -8.93
C ILE A 112 12.94 10.96 -10.22
N ALA A 113 11.87 10.16 -10.10
CA ALA A 113 11.18 9.60 -11.27
C ALA A 113 10.45 10.67 -12.10
N ILE A 114 9.85 11.66 -11.43
CA ILE A 114 9.20 12.83 -12.04
C ILE A 114 10.23 13.70 -12.75
N ASP A 115 11.31 14.07 -12.06
CA ASP A 115 12.38 14.93 -12.58
C ASP A 115 13.11 14.27 -13.76
N ALA A 116 13.19 12.94 -13.77
CA ALA A 116 13.71 12.15 -14.89
C ALA A 116 12.75 12.06 -16.10
N GLY A 117 11.52 12.59 -15.97
CA GLY A 117 10.54 12.76 -17.05
C GLY A 117 9.75 11.51 -17.44
N PHE A 118 10.03 10.34 -16.84
CA PHE A 118 9.32 9.10 -17.17
C PHE A 118 8.10 8.83 -16.27
N ALA A 119 7.94 9.61 -15.20
CA ALA A 119 6.74 9.64 -14.37
C ALA A 119 6.17 11.06 -14.31
N LYS A 120 4.91 11.17 -13.89
CA LYS A 120 4.21 12.42 -13.61
C LYS A 120 3.58 12.37 -12.23
N GLY A 121 3.64 13.49 -11.53
CA GLY A 121 2.95 13.74 -10.26
C GLY A 121 1.66 14.53 -10.47
N CYS A 122 1.22 15.19 -9.42
CA CYS A 122 0.13 16.15 -9.44
C CYS A 122 0.68 17.57 -9.36
N MET A 123 -0.09 18.51 -9.92
CA MET A 123 0.21 19.93 -9.85
C MET A 123 -0.30 20.49 -8.52
N TYR A 124 0.52 21.28 -7.85
CA TYR A 124 0.15 21.98 -6.62
C TYR A 124 0.38 23.48 -6.79
N GLU A 125 -0.67 24.28 -6.58
CA GLU A 125 -0.55 25.73 -6.53
C GLU A 125 0.04 26.16 -5.18
N ASP A 126 1.10 26.97 -5.21
CA ASP A 126 1.77 27.51 -4.03
C ASP A 126 2.06 26.43 -2.94
N ASP A 127 1.58 26.66 -1.71
CA ASP A 127 1.72 25.78 -0.55
C ASP A 127 0.49 24.87 -0.33
N SER A 128 -0.38 24.73 -1.35
CA SER A 128 -1.57 23.88 -1.26
C SER A 128 -1.21 22.44 -0.89
N LYS A 129 -2.02 21.85 0.00
CA LYS A 129 -1.99 20.42 0.32
C LYS A 129 -2.83 19.59 -0.65
N HIS A 130 -3.63 20.27 -1.47
CA HIS A 130 -4.54 19.67 -2.43
C HIS A 130 -3.97 19.75 -3.85
N PRO A 131 -3.97 18.64 -4.61
CA PRO A 131 -3.62 18.69 -6.01
C PRO A 131 -4.66 19.48 -6.80
N CYS A 132 -4.18 20.31 -7.72
CA CYS A 132 -4.99 20.97 -8.72
C CYS A 132 -5.05 20.11 -9.99
N PHE A 133 -6.26 19.99 -10.54
CA PHE A 133 -6.51 19.21 -11.76
C PHE A 133 -6.98 20.07 -12.95
N ILE A 134 -7.47 21.29 -12.70
CA ILE A 134 -8.05 22.19 -13.71
C ILE A 134 -7.46 23.58 -13.51
N ASP A 135 -6.95 24.19 -14.59
CA ASP A 135 -6.47 25.58 -14.65
C ASP A 135 -5.43 25.96 -13.59
N CYS A 136 -4.50 25.06 -13.29
CA CYS A 136 -3.47 25.24 -12.27
C CYS A 136 -2.48 26.37 -12.63
N LYS A 137 -2.48 27.45 -11.87
CA LYS A 137 -1.60 28.62 -12.06
C LYS A 137 -0.40 28.54 -11.12
N ASN A 138 0.78 28.90 -11.62
CA ASN A 138 2.03 28.90 -10.84
C ASN A 138 2.29 27.57 -10.10
N ALA A 139 1.90 26.45 -10.71
CA ALA A 139 1.92 25.16 -10.03
C ALA A 139 3.30 24.48 -10.09
N THR A 140 3.60 23.72 -9.04
CA THR A 140 4.76 22.82 -8.97
C THR A 140 4.29 21.37 -9.02
N GLU A 141 4.93 20.55 -9.85
CA GLU A 141 4.65 19.12 -9.91
C GLU A 141 5.35 18.37 -8.77
N LYS A 142 4.57 17.61 -8.00
CA LYS A 142 5.04 16.79 -6.86
C LYS A 142 4.29 15.45 -6.89
N PRO A 143 4.79 14.39 -6.23
CA PRO A 143 4.00 13.17 -6.04
C PRO A 143 2.63 13.49 -5.42
N CYS A 144 1.58 12.86 -5.93
CA CYS A 144 0.21 13.13 -5.52
C CYS A 144 -0.04 12.56 -4.12
N TYR A 145 -0.12 13.41 -3.08
CA TYR A 145 -0.42 12.96 -1.72
C TYR A 145 -1.83 12.39 -1.62
N THR A 146 -1.95 11.06 -1.54
CA THR A 146 -3.24 10.37 -1.65
C THR A 146 -3.79 9.88 -0.30
N PHE A 147 -2.97 9.24 0.53
CA PHE A 147 -3.39 8.75 1.85
C PHE A 147 -2.23 8.66 2.85
N ARG A 148 -2.59 8.45 4.11
CA ARG A 148 -1.66 8.27 5.21
C ARG A 148 -1.86 6.88 5.80
N ASP A 149 -0.85 6.05 5.62
CA ASP A 149 -0.62 4.84 6.39
C ASP A 149 0.26 5.18 7.60
N HIS A 150 0.38 4.26 8.54
CA HIS A 150 1.10 4.49 9.80
C HIS A 150 1.95 3.28 10.15
N PHE A 151 3.20 3.51 10.55
CA PHE A 151 4.03 2.50 11.19
C PHE A 151 3.87 2.57 12.72
N TYR A 152 4.13 1.45 13.37
CA TYR A 152 4.20 1.31 14.82
C TYR A 152 5.54 0.74 15.23
N LEU A 153 6.08 1.28 16.32
CA LEU A 153 7.07 0.58 17.13
C LEU A 153 6.32 -0.33 18.09
N VAL A 154 6.64 -1.62 18.04
CA VAL A 154 6.04 -2.65 18.89
C VAL A 154 7.16 -3.42 19.58
N GLY A 155 6.87 -4.06 20.70
CA GLY A 155 7.86 -4.86 21.43
C GLY A 155 7.26 -5.83 22.46
N PRO A 156 8.11 -6.57 23.19
CA PRO A 156 7.66 -7.58 24.14
C PRO A 156 6.90 -6.96 25.31
N ARG A 157 5.91 -7.69 25.83
CA ARG A 157 5.12 -7.31 27.02
C ARG A 157 5.96 -6.90 28.23
N GLY A 158 7.10 -7.56 28.41
CA GLY A 158 7.99 -7.29 29.54
C GLY A 158 8.66 -5.92 29.47
N ASN A 159 8.59 -5.25 28.31
CA ASN A 159 9.19 -3.96 28.03
C ASN A 159 10.59 -3.78 28.66
N PRO A 160 11.58 -4.66 28.35
CA PRO A 160 12.91 -4.60 28.95
C PRO A 160 13.66 -3.30 28.63
N ALA A 161 13.27 -2.59 27.56
CA ALA A 161 13.81 -1.29 27.24
C ALA A 161 13.14 -0.12 27.99
N HIS A 162 12.07 -0.39 28.75
CA HIS A 162 11.32 0.64 29.49
C HIS A 162 10.90 1.82 28.58
N VAL A 163 10.40 1.50 27.38
CA VAL A 163 9.81 2.48 26.46
C VAL A 163 8.46 2.90 27.03
N GLU A 164 8.26 4.20 27.21
CA GLU A 164 7.04 4.78 27.80
C GLU A 164 6.21 5.48 26.71
N LYS A 165 4.89 5.59 26.91
CA LYS A 165 3.97 6.18 25.92
C LYS A 165 4.29 7.64 25.56
N ASP A 166 4.95 8.37 26.44
CA ASP A 166 5.37 9.76 26.27
C ASP A 166 6.82 9.92 25.78
N ASP A 167 7.54 8.81 25.56
CA ASP A 167 8.77 8.87 24.78
C ASP A 167 8.44 9.30 23.36
N ASN A 168 9.27 10.20 22.81
CA ASN A 168 9.31 10.30 21.36
C ASN A 168 10.05 9.10 20.77
N ILE A 169 9.74 8.76 19.53
CA ILE A 169 10.35 7.63 18.83
C ILE A 169 11.89 7.57 18.90
N MET A 170 12.60 8.70 18.86
CA MET A 170 14.08 8.71 18.92
C MET A 170 14.57 8.31 20.31
N ASN A 171 13.88 8.72 21.37
CA ASN A 171 14.15 8.27 22.73
C ASN A 171 13.86 6.78 22.90
N ALA A 172 12.78 6.27 22.31
CA ALA A 172 12.46 4.85 22.33
C ALA A 172 13.55 4.01 21.66
N PHE A 173 14.01 4.41 20.48
CA PHE A 173 15.14 3.75 19.79
C PHE A 173 16.44 3.81 20.58
N ARG A 174 16.74 4.94 21.24
CA ARG A 174 17.90 5.06 22.15
C ARG A 174 17.81 4.05 23.30
N LYS A 175 16.63 3.93 23.94
CA LYS A 175 16.42 2.97 25.03
C LYS A 175 16.58 1.52 24.56
N ILE A 176 16.01 1.18 23.40
CA ILE A 176 16.16 -0.16 22.80
C ILE A 176 17.62 -0.45 22.48
N TYR A 177 18.36 0.53 21.93
CA TYR A 177 19.81 0.41 21.70
C TYR A 177 20.56 0.11 23.01
N GLU A 178 20.38 0.94 24.04
CA GLU A 178 21.08 0.79 25.33
C GLU A 178 20.81 -0.57 25.97
N THR A 179 19.58 -1.08 25.85
CA THR A 179 19.17 -2.40 26.37
C THR A 179 19.67 -3.55 25.49
N GLY A 180 19.70 -3.37 24.18
CA GLY A 180 20.29 -4.32 23.23
C GLY A 180 21.78 -4.53 23.48
N GLU A 181 22.53 -3.45 23.72
CA GLU A 181 23.96 -3.50 24.06
C GLU A 181 24.24 -4.27 25.37
N ARG A 182 23.26 -4.37 26.27
CA ARG A 182 23.34 -5.20 27.48
C ARG A 182 22.90 -6.65 27.26
N GLY A 183 22.42 -6.99 26.06
CA GLY A 183 21.89 -8.32 25.74
C GLY A 183 20.50 -8.60 26.34
N GLU A 184 19.78 -7.55 26.74
CA GLU A 184 18.49 -7.66 27.44
C GLU A 184 17.29 -7.52 26.49
N ALA A 185 17.51 -7.03 25.27
CA ALA A 185 16.49 -6.87 24.24
C ALA A 185 17.08 -7.14 22.86
N ARG A 186 16.22 -7.45 21.89
CA ARG A 186 16.57 -7.57 20.47
C ARG A 186 15.59 -6.76 19.64
N PHE A 187 16.03 -6.37 18.45
CA PHE A 187 15.21 -5.66 17.47
C PHE A 187 15.20 -6.43 16.14
N LEU A 188 14.01 -6.83 15.69
CA LEU A 188 13.81 -7.49 14.41
C LEU A 188 13.71 -6.45 13.29
N THR A 189 14.59 -6.55 12.30
CA THR A 189 14.46 -5.86 11.02
C THR A 189 14.12 -6.85 9.92
N ARG A 190 13.32 -6.40 8.94
CA ARG A 190 13.05 -7.19 7.74
C ARG A 190 14.24 -7.24 6.79
N PHE A 191 15.16 -6.27 6.85
CA PHE A 191 16.39 -6.21 6.05
C PHE A 191 16.22 -6.49 4.53
N ASP A 192 15.09 -6.09 3.97
CA ASP A 192 14.61 -6.49 2.64
C ASP A 192 14.40 -5.32 1.66
N LYS A 193 14.85 -4.11 2.02
CA LYS A 193 14.65 -2.85 1.26
C LYS A 193 13.20 -2.38 1.15
N SER A 194 12.27 -2.98 1.91
CA SER A 194 10.90 -2.49 2.00
C SER A 194 10.81 -1.11 2.66
N ALA A 195 9.64 -0.46 2.57
CA ALA A 195 9.39 0.79 3.27
C ALA A 195 9.61 0.66 4.79
N THR A 196 9.27 -0.49 5.38
CA THR A 196 9.54 -0.81 6.80
C THR A 196 11.04 -0.85 7.09
N ASN A 197 11.84 -1.53 6.25
CA ASN A 197 13.29 -1.57 6.42
C ASN A 197 13.94 -0.20 6.19
N ILE A 198 13.44 0.61 5.25
CA ILE A 198 13.92 1.99 5.12
C ILE A 198 13.61 2.77 6.40
N LYS A 199 12.39 2.61 6.96
CA LYS A 199 11.96 3.31 8.17
C LYS A 199 12.79 2.93 9.39
N ASP A 200 13.00 1.63 9.66
CA ASP A 200 13.84 1.21 10.79
C ASP A 200 15.29 1.72 10.65
N SER A 201 15.84 1.68 9.44
CA SER A 201 17.20 2.15 9.15
C SER A 201 17.32 3.66 9.36
N GLU A 202 16.32 4.44 8.94
CA GLU A 202 16.24 5.88 9.21
C GLU A 202 16.22 6.18 10.72
N MET A 203 15.47 5.41 11.52
CA MET A 203 15.40 5.62 12.97
C MET A 203 16.74 5.30 13.65
N TRP A 204 17.39 4.20 13.28
CA TRP A 204 18.72 3.86 13.80
C TRP A 204 19.77 4.92 13.46
N ILE A 205 19.83 5.34 12.18
CA ILE A 205 20.73 6.41 11.75
C ILE A 205 20.41 7.73 12.46
N GLY A 206 19.12 8.00 12.71
CA GLY A 206 18.65 9.21 13.40
C GLY A 206 19.23 9.40 14.80
N ILE A 207 19.52 8.30 15.51
CA ILE A 207 20.20 8.32 16.82
C ILE A 207 21.73 8.10 16.72
N GLY A 208 22.28 8.14 15.50
CA GLY A 208 23.71 7.95 15.23
C GLY A 208 24.18 6.49 15.29
N GLN A 209 23.26 5.52 15.23
CA GLN A 209 23.57 4.10 15.28
C GLN A 209 23.44 3.44 13.91
N VAL A 210 24.31 2.46 13.63
CA VAL A 210 24.29 1.69 12.38
C VAL A 210 24.45 0.21 12.72
N PRO A 211 23.41 -0.46 13.28
CA PRO A 211 23.54 -1.80 13.86
C PRO A 211 23.98 -2.90 12.87
N TRP A 212 23.79 -2.65 11.57
CA TRP A 212 24.19 -3.55 10.48
C TRP A 212 25.62 -3.30 9.94
N ALA A 213 26.39 -2.38 10.55
CA ALA A 213 27.76 -2.08 10.13
C ALA A 213 28.73 -3.23 10.45
N HIS A 214 30.02 -3.03 10.14
CA HIS A 214 31.07 -4.05 10.30
C HIS A 214 31.17 -4.57 11.74
N ASP A 215 31.12 -3.67 12.72
CA ASP A 215 31.01 -4.04 14.13
C ASP A 215 29.52 -4.33 14.40
N TYR A 216 29.09 -5.47 13.90
CA TYR A 216 27.69 -5.90 13.86
C TYR A 216 27.10 -6.02 15.26
N SER A 217 25.92 -5.41 15.46
CA SER A 217 25.17 -5.53 16.69
C SER A 217 24.38 -6.85 16.72
N GLU A 218 24.76 -7.79 17.58
CA GLU A 218 24.10 -9.12 17.66
C GLU A 218 22.61 -9.05 18.04
N TRP A 219 22.20 -8.00 18.75
CA TRP A 219 20.80 -7.75 19.11
C TRP A 219 19.94 -7.23 17.94
N TYR A 220 20.55 -6.83 16.83
CA TYR A 220 19.86 -6.44 15.60
C TYR A 220 19.60 -7.70 14.76
N HIS A 221 18.39 -8.24 14.81
CA HIS A 221 18.02 -9.50 14.21
C HIS A 221 17.49 -9.29 12.78
N GLN A 222 18.19 -9.83 11.79
CA GLN A 222 17.73 -9.81 10.40
C GLN A 222 16.80 -11.01 10.11
N TYR A 223 15.52 -10.74 9.86
CA TYR A 223 14.54 -11.75 9.47
C TYR A 223 13.86 -11.34 8.16
N ILE A 224 14.38 -11.88 7.06
CA ILE A 224 14.01 -11.48 5.70
C ILE A 224 12.75 -12.21 5.26
N ASP A 225 11.58 -11.65 5.60
CA ASP A 225 10.27 -12.15 5.16
C ASP A 225 9.23 -11.02 5.02
N TYR A 226 8.03 -11.40 4.58
CA TYR A 226 6.87 -10.54 4.43
C TYR A 226 6.36 -10.00 5.78
N PRO A 227 5.59 -8.89 5.76
CA PRO A 227 5.21 -8.17 6.99
C PRO A 227 4.58 -9.05 8.09
N VAL A 228 3.65 -9.93 7.71
CA VAL A 228 2.92 -10.78 8.68
C VAL A 228 3.88 -11.77 9.34
N GLN A 229 4.71 -12.45 8.56
CA GLN A 229 5.70 -13.42 9.05
C GLN A 229 6.72 -12.76 9.97
N ALA A 230 7.25 -11.60 9.57
CA ALA A 230 8.19 -10.84 10.38
C ALA A 230 7.60 -10.37 11.72
N LEU A 231 6.35 -9.87 11.72
CA LEU A 231 5.69 -9.48 12.97
C LEU A 231 5.37 -10.71 13.83
N THR A 232 4.93 -11.83 13.25
CA THR A 232 4.74 -13.09 13.99
C THR A 232 6.04 -13.55 14.64
N GLU A 233 7.17 -13.51 13.93
CA GLU A 233 8.47 -13.89 14.49
C GLU A 233 8.89 -12.95 15.63
N ALA A 234 8.77 -11.64 15.45
CA ALA A 234 9.10 -10.66 16.50
C ALA A 234 8.28 -10.92 17.77
N ILE A 235 6.99 -11.23 17.61
CA ILE A 235 6.11 -11.64 18.70
C ILE A 235 6.65 -12.92 19.36
N THR A 236 6.87 -13.99 18.59
CA THR A 236 7.35 -15.28 19.12
C THR A 236 8.69 -15.18 19.86
N GLN A 237 9.60 -14.32 19.40
CA GLN A 237 10.92 -14.14 20.00
C GLN A 237 10.96 -13.07 21.11
N GLY A 238 9.85 -12.35 21.33
CA GLY A 238 9.80 -11.25 22.30
C GLY A 238 10.71 -10.09 21.92
N GLU A 239 10.71 -9.68 20.65
CA GLU A 239 11.60 -8.65 20.09
C GLU A 239 10.85 -7.36 19.79
N TYR A 240 11.57 -6.24 19.82
CA TYR A 240 11.06 -4.97 19.30
C TYR A 240 11.11 -5.00 17.77
N THR A 241 10.15 -4.35 17.10
CA THR A 241 10.21 -4.17 15.64
C THR A 241 9.37 -2.98 15.18
N ILE A 242 9.61 -2.53 13.95
CA ILE A 242 8.73 -1.60 13.26
C ILE A 242 7.79 -2.40 12.35
N THR A 243 6.49 -2.17 12.45
CA THR A 243 5.46 -2.76 11.58
C THR A 243 4.55 -1.67 11.02
N ASP A 244 3.79 -1.94 9.95
CA ASP A 244 2.70 -1.05 9.52
C ASP A 244 1.38 -1.40 10.23
N ARG A 245 0.45 -0.43 10.27
CA ARG A 245 -0.87 -0.55 10.90
C ARG A 245 -1.71 -1.67 10.30
N GLY A 246 -1.65 -1.89 9.00
CA GLY A 246 -2.41 -2.96 8.34
C GLY A 246 -1.97 -4.35 8.80
N THR A 247 -0.66 -4.56 8.90
CA THR A 247 -0.04 -5.77 9.44
C THR A 247 -0.33 -5.92 10.93
N TYR A 248 -0.16 -4.83 11.69
CA TYR A 248 -0.47 -4.79 13.12
C TYR A 248 -1.92 -5.17 13.40
N LEU A 249 -2.89 -4.53 12.74
CA LEU A 249 -4.32 -4.84 12.89
C LEU A 249 -4.69 -6.23 12.36
N THR A 250 -3.82 -6.91 11.62
CA THR A 250 -4.06 -8.31 11.27
C THR A 250 -3.78 -9.23 12.47
N LEU A 251 -2.70 -8.97 13.21
CA LEU A 251 -2.25 -9.83 14.31
C LEU A 251 -2.72 -9.36 15.71
N MET A 252 -2.81 -8.05 15.94
CA MET A 252 -2.96 -7.40 17.25
C MET A 252 -4.20 -6.46 17.33
N ARG A 253 -4.44 -5.84 18.50
CA ARG A 253 -5.63 -5.01 18.81
C ARG A 253 -5.39 -3.79 19.73
N GLU A 254 -4.15 -3.34 19.96
CA GLU A 254 -3.81 -2.29 20.95
C GLU A 254 -3.30 -0.97 20.31
N ASP A 255 -3.33 0.11 21.08
CA ASP A 255 -2.97 1.49 20.68
C ASP A 255 -1.46 1.74 20.86
N HIS A 256 -0.78 2.33 19.88
CA HIS A 256 0.68 2.54 19.89
C HIS A 256 1.11 3.86 19.22
N GLU A 257 2.37 4.27 19.45
CA GLU A 257 2.97 5.46 18.83
C GLU A 257 3.04 5.33 17.29
N GLU A 258 2.35 6.23 16.58
CA GLU A 258 2.24 6.20 15.12
C GLU A 258 3.36 7.01 14.43
N LEU A 259 4.10 6.39 13.50
CA LEU A 259 4.96 7.09 12.55
C LEU A 259 4.28 7.18 11.19
N LEU A 260 4.35 8.33 10.54
CA LEU A 260 3.68 8.51 9.24
C LEU A 260 4.33 7.70 8.11
N ASN A 261 3.54 6.88 7.43
CA ASN A 261 3.85 6.25 6.15
C ASN A 261 2.99 6.90 5.04
N ARG A 262 3.52 7.90 4.35
CA ARG A 262 2.78 8.63 3.32
C ARG A 262 2.62 7.76 2.05
N GLY A 263 1.39 7.57 1.59
CA GLY A 263 1.05 6.94 0.33
C GLY A 263 0.84 7.97 -0.77
N ASP A 264 1.67 7.91 -1.80
CA ASP A 264 1.68 8.82 -2.94
C ASP A 264 1.30 8.13 -4.25
N ILE A 265 0.62 8.85 -5.13
CA ILE A 265 0.41 8.43 -6.52
C ILE A 265 1.39 9.16 -7.45
N ILE A 266 2.02 8.38 -8.33
CA ILE A 266 2.69 8.86 -9.55
C ILE A 266 2.19 8.04 -10.75
N THR A 267 2.18 8.65 -11.94
CA THR A 267 1.68 8.02 -13.17
C THR A 267 2.78 7.91 -14.21
N SER A 268 2.69 6.95 -15.13
CA SER A 268 3.68 6.83 -16.20
C SER A 268 3.53 8.00 -17.19
N SER A 269 4.65 8.52 -17.69
CA SER A 269 4.64 9.46 -18.83
C SER A 269 4.39 8.73 -20.15
N ASN A 270 4.68 7.42 -20.21
CA ASN A 270 4.57 6.59 -21.40
C ASN A 270 3.27 5.78 -21.39
N ILE A 271 2.14 6.45 -21.60
CA ILE A 271 0.81 5.84 -21.55
C ILE A 271 0.12 6.04 -22.91
N GLN A 272 -0.43 4.98 -23.49
CA GLN A 272 -1.23 5.09 -24.71
C GLN A 272 -2.48 5.92 -24.45
N ALA A 273 -2.92 6.71 -25.43
CA ALA A 273 -4.06 7.62 -25.28
C ALA A 273 -5.34 6.93 -24.78
N SER A 274 -5.55 5.67 -25.17
CA SER A 274 -6.68 4.82 -24.74
C SER A 274 -6.71 4.47 -23.25
N HIS A 275 -5.58 4.58 -22.56
CA HIS A 275 -5.46 4.37 -21.10
C HIS A 275 -5.38 5.69 -20.34
N ARG A 276 -4.87 6.76 -20.99
CA ARG A 276 -4.60 8.05 -20.33
C ARG A 276 -5.84 8.65 -19.68
N SER A 277 -7.00 8.60 -20.35
CA SER A 277 -8.25 9.13 -19.80
C SER A 277 -8.68 8.42 -18.51
N TYR A 278 -8.49 7.10 -18.41
CA TYR A 278 -8.80 6.33 -17.21
C TYR A 278 -7.83 6.63 -16.07
N VAL A 279 -6.57 6.87 -16.38
CA VAL A 279 -5.54 7.26 -15.41
C VAL A 279 -5.86 8.62 -14.82
N ASP A 280 -6.08 9.64 -15.66
CA ASP A 280 -6.37 11.00 -15.21
C ASP A 280 -7.69 11.02 -14.41
N ALA A 281 -8.73 10.31 -14.87
CA ALA A 281 -9.98 10.17 -14.16
C ALA A 281 -9.82 9.46 -12.80
N PHE A 282 -9.01 8.40 -12.71
CA PHE A 282 -8.75 7.71 -11.45
C PHE A 282 -8.00 8.60 -10.46
N VAL A 283 -6.96 9.31 -10.89
CA VAL A 283 -6.19 10.23 -10.03
C VAL A 283 -7.06 11.39 -9.57
N GLN A 284 -7.91 11.95 -10.43
CA GLN A 284 -8.85 13.00 -10.02
C GLN A 284 -9.90 12.47 -9.05
N TRP A 285 -10.49 11.31 -9.33
CA TRP A 285 -11.53 10.69 -8.49
C TRP A 285 -11.00 10.30 -7.11
N VAL A 286 -9.80 9.72 -7.02
CA VAL A 286 -9.23 9.26 -5.74
C VAL A 286 -8.93 10.43 -4.79
N HIS A 287 -8.61 11.61 -5.32
CA HIS A 287 -8.45 12.84 -4.55
C HIS A 287 -9.76 13.62 -4.36
N GLY A 288 -10.86 13.17 -4.97
CA GLY A 288 -12.21 13.69 -4.77
C GLY A 288 -12.92 13.09 -3.56
N PRO A 289 -14.12 13.59 -3.22
CA PRO A 289 -14.87 13.18 -2.03
C PRO A 289 -15.15 11.67 -1.97
N ASP A 290 -15.55 11.06 -3.09
CA ASP A 290 -15.89 9.63 -3.16
C ASP A 290 -14.67 8.75 -2.89
N GLY A 291 -13.56 9.02 -3.57
CA GLY A 291 -12.31 8.28 -3.40
C GLY A 291 -11.73 8.43 -2.00
N GLN A 292 -11.71 9.65 -1.46
CA GLN A 292 -11.30 9.89 -0.07
C GLN A 292 -12.25 9.26 0.94
N GLY A 293 -13.55 9.16 0.61
CA GLY A 293 -14.54 8.42 1.37
C GLY A 293 -14.21 6.93 1.47
N VAL A 294 -13.77 6.30 0.38
CA VAL A 294 -13.30 4.90 0.40
C VAL A 294 -12.07 4.74 1.29
N ILE A 295 -11.06 5.62 1.15
CA ILE A 295 -9.81 5.53 1.92
C ILE A 295 -10.07 5.65 3.41
N ARG A 296 -10.78 6.71 3.82
CA ARG A 296 -11.03 7.01 5.23
C ARG A 296 -11.87 5.94 5.93
N ASN A 297 -12.80 5.31 5.20
CA ASN A 297 -13.68 4.27 5.72
C ASN A 297 -13.13 2.85 5.51
N TYR A 298 -11.91 2.71 4.97
CA TYR A 298 -11.36 1.40 4.66
C TYR A 298 -10.97 0.64 5.94
N HIS A 299 -11.57 -0.53 6.13
CA HIS A 299 -11.36 -1.43 7.27
C HIS A 299 -11.44 -2.89 6.79
N LYS A 300 -10.88 -3.82 7.57
CA LYS A 300 -10.94 -5.26 7.28
C LYS A 300 -11.89 -5.98 8.24
N PRO A 301 -13.02 -6.53 7.75
CA PRO A 301 -13.87 -7.39 8.56
C PRO A 301 -13.10 -8.57 9.19
N PRO A 302 -13.50 -9.05 10.38
CA PRO A 302 -14.60 -8.54 11.21
C PRO A 302 -14.23 -7.29 12.03
N LYS A 303 -12.99 -6.78 11.92
CA LYS A 303 -12.51 -5.65 12.71
C LYS A 303 -13.02 -4.34 12.10
N ASN A 304 -13.55 -3.45 12.94
CA ASN A 304 -14.07 -2.15 12.49
C ASN A 304 -13.07 -1.00 12.72
N TYR A 305 -11.78 -1.28 12.59
CA TYR A 305 -10.72 -0.28 12.71
C TYR A 305 -10.30 0.21 11.34
N CYS A 306 -10.22 1.54 11.18
CA CYS A 306 -9.76 2.14 9.95
C CYS A 306 -8.29 1.81 9.73
N LEU A 307 -7.89 1.52 8.49
CA LEU A 307 -6.49 1.22 8.15
C LEU A 307 -5.73 2.48 7.69
N TYR A 308 -6.40 3.42 7.03
CA TYR A 308 -5.77 4.58 6.41
C TYR A 308 -6.51 5.87 6.76
N LYS A 309 -5.77 6.98 6.83
CA LYS A 309 -6.38 8.33 6.80
C LYS A 309 -6.31 8.87 5.37
N GLY A 310 -7.29 9.70 5.01
CA GLY A 310 -7.18 10.53 3.81
C GLY A 310 -5.97 11.46 3.86
N PHE A 311 -5.64 12.06 2.72
CA PHE A 311 -4.60 13.09 2.67
C PHE A 311 -5.00 14.32 3.50
N PRO A 312 -4.04 15.12 3.99
CA PRO A 312 -4.34 16.29 4.82
C PRO A 312 -5.19 17.32 4.09
N THR A 313 -6.29 17.76 4.71
CA THR A 313 -7.12 18.87 4.22
C THR A 313 -6.83 20.15 5.00
N ASP A 314 -7.14 21.32 4.42
CA ASP A 314 -6.93 22.62 5.09
C ASP A 314 -7.94 22.92 6.21
N GLY A 315 -8.96 22.09 6.38
CA GLY A 315 -9.88 22.07 7.54
C GLY A 315 -9.73 20.80 8.38
N ASP A 316 -10.62 20.64 9.39
CA ASP A 316 -10.67 19.45 10.24
C ASP A 316 -10.68 18.19 9.37
N SER A 317 -9.84 17.21 9.74
CA SER A 317 -9.87 15.91 9.07
C SER A 317 -11.29 15.37 9.15
N LEU A 318 -11.88 15.06 8.00
CA LEU A 318 -13.14 14.33 8.00
C LEU A 318 -12.93 13.05 8.81
N GLU A 319 -13.83 12.79 9.74
CA GLU A 319 -13.81 11.59 10.57
C GLU A 319 -14.40 10.41 9.78
N PRO A 320 -13.94 9.16 10.02
CA PRO A 320 -14.53 7.99 9.41
C PRO A 320 -15.98 7.80 9.87
N ASP A 321 -16.83 7.37 8.95
CA ASP A 321 -18.25 7.14 9.17
C ASP A 321 -18.52 5.70 9.63
N ASN A 322 -17.70 4.76 9.16
CA ASN A 322 -17.97 3.32 9.28
C ASN A 322 -16.90 2.54 10.04
N CYS A 323 -15.84 3.17 10.51
CA CYS A 323 -14.78 2.51 11.29
C CYS A 323 -14.23 3.47 12.35
N THR A 324 -13.50 2.93 13.33
CA THR A 324 -12.86 3.74 14.39
C THR A 324 -11.37 3.84 14.12
N TRP A 325 -10.79 5.03 14.28
CA TRP A 325 -9.34 5.19 14.20
C TRP A 325 -8.65 4.72 15.48
N ASP A 326 -9.09 5.23 16.62
CA ASP A 326 -8.48 4.94 17.91
C ASP A 326 -8.69 3.48 18.30
N LEU A 327 -7.61 2.85 18.74
CA LEU A 327 -7.63 1.46 19.17
C LEU A 327 -8.06 1.42 20.64
N ASP A 328 -9.09 0.62 20.93
CA ASP A 328 -9.65 0.51 22.28
C ASP A 328 -8.80 -0.46 23.10
N ALA A 329 -7.86 0.09 23.87
CA ALA A 329 -6.98 -0.68 24.75
C ALA A 329 -7.73 -1.61 25.73
N SER A 330 -9.03 -1.35 26.00
CA SER A 330 -9.82 -2.15 26.94
C SER A 330 -10.42 -3.43 26.35
N LYS A 331 -10.38 -3.63 25.02
CA LYS A 331 -10.93 -4.81 24.32
C LYS A 331 -9.87 -5.79 23.81
N ALA A 332 -8.62 -5.63 24.24
CA ALA A 332 -7.45 -6.24 23.63
C ALA A 332 -7.26 -7.74 23.90
N CYS A 333 -7.92 -8.32 24.92
CA CYS A 333 -7.70 -9.72 25.29
C CYS A 333 -8.98 -10.55 25.20
N ALA A 334 -9.14 -11.28 24.10
CA ALA A 334 -9.95 -12.49 24.08
C ALA A 334 -9.40 -13.49 23.06
N ALA A 335 -8.84 -14.58 23.61
CA ALA A 335 -8.45 -15.85 22.99
C ALA A 335 -7.07 -15.91 22.29
N HIS A 336 -6.02 -16.14 23.09
CA HIS A 336 -5.43 -17.49 23.17
C HIS A 336 -4.94 -17.71 24.61
N ASP A 337 -5.55 -18.69 25.27
CA ASP A 337 -5.37 -19.04 26.69
C ASP A 337 -4.22 -20.03 26.89
N ASP A 338 -3.18 -19.91 26.08
CA ASP A 338 -1.91 -20.62 26.23
C ASP A 338 -0.87 -19.53 26.41
N GLY A 339 -0.37 -19.37 27.64
CA GLY A 339 0.46 -18.24 28.01
C GLY A 339 1.68 -18.07 27.11
N ASP A 340 1.61 -17.16 26.15
CA ASP A 340 2.78 -16.50 25.57
C ASP A 340 2.37 -15.32 24.67
N VAL A 341 3.16 -14.24 24.78
CA VAL A 341 3.32 -13.11 23.85
C VAL A 341 2.06 -12.34 23.37
N GLY A 342 1.64 -11.36 24.18
CA GLY A 342 0.92 -10.16 23.74
C GLY A 342 1.86 -8.95 23.79
N VAL A 343 1.82 -8.08 22.79
CA VAL A 343 2.66 -6.87 22.67
C VAL A 343 1.90 -5.72 23.33
N ASP A 344 2.48 -5.12 24.36
CA ASP A 344 1.90 -4.02 25.14
C ASP A 344 3.02 -2.97 25.32
N LEU A 345 2.90 -1.84 24.62
CA LEU A 345 3.75 -0.63 24.76
C LEU A 345 2.89 0.63 24.60
#